data_AF-A0AAD8T0C5-F1
#
_entry.id   AF-A0AAD8T0C5-F1
#
_cell.length_a   1.000
_cell.length_b   1.000
_cell.length_c   1.000
_cell.angle_alpha   90.00
_cell.angle_beta   90.00
_cell.angle_gamma   90.00
#
_symmetry.space_group_name_H-M   'P 1'
#
loop_
_entity.id
_entity.type
_entity.pdbx_description
1 polymer ?
#
loop_
_entity_poly.entity_id
_entity_poly.type
_entity_poly.pdbx_seq_one_letter_code
_entity_poly.pdbx_strand_id
1 'polypeptide(L)' 'MSTGGAEAAAAAAVEVMSSEAYLAGDAVREARELVAELCRHFYLQGWVTGTGGSITVKANDPAVLLAQQLIVMSPSGN' A
#
# COMPACT_ATOMS: atom_id res chain seq x y z
N MET A 1 22.21 18.05 23.49
CA MET A 1 20.90 18.06 22.80
C MET A 1 21.18 17.85 21.32
N SER A 2 21.04 16.63 20.80
CA SER A 2 21.24 16.32 19.38
C SER A 2 20.06 15.46 18.91
N THR A 3 18.91 16.10 18.73
CA THR A 3 17.69 15.52 18.17
C THR A 3 17.54 15.74 16.67
N GLY A 4 18.49 16.44 16.02
CA GLY A 4 18.33 16.93 14.65
C GLY A 4 18.23 15.87 13.55
N GLY A 5 18.68 14.63 13.79
CA GLY A 5 18.63 13.56 12.78
C GLY A 5 17.25 12.95 12.57
N ALA A 6 16.46 12.78 13.64
CA ALA A 6 15.12 12.21 13.56
C ALA A 6 14.10 13.23 13.02
N GLU A 7 14.29 14.50 13.37
CA GLU A 7 13.42 15.61 12.95
C GLU A 7 13.56 15.89 11.44
N ALA A 8 14.79 15.80 10.90
CA ALA A 8 15.04 15.97 9.46
C ALA A 8 14.49 14.80 8.62
N ALA A 9 14.60 13.55 9.11
CA ALA A 9 14.02 12.39 8.45
C ALA A 9 12.47 12.44 8.48
N ALA A 10 11.89 12.94 9.57
CA ALA A 10 10.44 13.15 9.68
C ALA A 10 9.96 14.27 8.74
N ALA A 11 10.69 15.38 8.62
CA ALA A 11 10.35 16.48 7.71
C ALA A 11 10.41 16.04 6.24
N ALA A 12 11.45 15.29 5.85
CA ALA A 12 11.57 14.72 4.50
C ALA A 12 10.44 13.71 4.22
N ALA A 13 10.09 12.84 5.17
CA ALA A 13 8.96 11.91 5.03
C ALA A 13 7.62 12.64 4.86
N VAL A 14 7.42 13.77 5.54
CA VAL A 14 6.23 14.63 5.40
C VAL A 14 6.16 15.27 4.01
N GLU A 15 7.29 15.67 3.43
CA GLU A 15 7.35 16.23 2.07
C GLU A 15 7.10 15.17 0.97
N VAL A 16 7.59 13.94 1.12
CA VAL A 16 7.25 12.88 0.16
C VAL A 16 5.80 12.39 0.33
N MET A 17 5.24 12.51 1.54
CA MET A 17 3.81 12.27 1.80
C MET A 17 2.91 13.35 1.18
N SER A 18 3.31 14.63 1.21
CA SER A 18 2.52 15.72 0.61
C SER A 18 2.48 15.67 -0.92
N SER A 19 3.48 15.05 -1.54
CA SER A 19 3.59 14.94 -3.00
C SER A 19 3.00 13.65 -3.58
N GLU A 20 2.41 12.77 -2.76
CA GLU A 20 1.94 11.42 -3.13
C GLU A 20 3.00 10.53 -3.81
N ALA A 21 4.28 10.94 -3.82
CA ALA A 21 5.37 10.24 -4.49
C ALA A 21 5.56 8.81 -3.96
N TYR A 22 5.20 8.60 -2.69
CA TYR A 22 5.19 7.28 -2.05
C TYR A 22 4.23 6.28 -2.72
N LEU A 23 3.22 6.74 -3.48
CA LEU A 23 2.30 5.88 -4.24
C LEU A 23 2.88 5.38 -5.57
N ALA A 24 3.94 6.02 -6.07
CA ALA A 24 4.51 5.74 -7.39
C ALA A 24 5.56 4.60 -7.38
N GLY A 25 5.88 4.02 -6.21
CA GLY A 25 6.87 2.97 -6.07
C GLY A 25 6.43 1.64 -6.72
N ASP A 26 7.40 0.88 -7.24
CA ASP A 26 7.16 -0.41 -7.90
C ASP A 26 6.45 -1.41 -6.98
N ALA A 27 6.82 -1.47 -5.70
CA ALA A 27 6.18 -2.36 -4.73
C ALA A 27 4.67 -2.05 -4.56
N VAL A 28 4.27 -0.78 -4.69
CA VAL A 28 2.87 -0.36 -4.61
C VAL A 28 2.13 -0.76 -5.88
N ARG A 29 2.76 -0.57 -7.04
CA ARG A 29 2.23 -0.99 -8.35
C ARG A 29 2.00 -2.50 -8.40
N GLU A 30 3.00 -3.30 -8.05
CA GLU A 30 2.91 -4.76 -8.01
C GLU A 30 1.84 -5.24 -7.02
N ALA A 31 1.73 -4.63 -5.84
CA ALA A 31 0.69 -4.95 -4.88
C ALA A 31 -0.72 -4.65 -5.43
N ARG A 32 -0.91 -3.57 -6.20
CA ARG A 32 -2.18 -3.25 -6.86
C ARG A 32 -2.55 -4.26 -7.93
N GLU A 33 -1.59 -4.62 -8.78
CA GLU A 33 -1.77 -5.64 -9.82
C GLU A 33 -2.14 -6.99 -9.19
N LEU A 34 -1.44 -7.40 -8.13
CA LEU A 34 -1.72 -8.63 -7.41
C LEU A 34 -3.12 -8.66 -6.79
N VAL A 35 -3.53 -7.58 -6.11
CA VAL A 35 -4.88 -7.48 -5.52
C VAL A 35 -5.94 -7.60 -6.61
N ALA A 36 -5.76 -6.94 -7.76
CA ALA A 36 -6.70 -6.98 -8.88
C ALA A 36 -6.82 -8.40 -9.46
N GLU A 37 -5.71 -9.10 -9.69
CA GLU A 37 -5.72 -10.46 -10.21
C GLU A 37 -6.32 -11.46 -9.23
N LEU A 38 -6.02 -11.33 -7.92
CA LEU A 38 -6.63 -12.18 -6.90
C LEU A 38 -8.14 -11.96 -6.80
N CYS A 39 -8.60 -10.70 -6.83
CA CYS A 39 -10.03 -10.39 -6.91
C CYS A 39 -10.66 -11.09 -8.12
N ARG A 40 -10.08 -10.93 -9.32
CA ARG A 40 -10.58 -11.54 -10.55
C ARG A 40 -10.68 -13.06 -10.41
N HIS A 41 -9.63 -13.70 -9.91
CA HIS A 41 -9.62 -15.15 -9.71
C HIS A 41 -10.70 -15.60 -8.73
N PHE A 42 -10.86 -14.94 -7.58
CA PHE A 42 -11.84 -15.34 -6.59
C PHE A 42 -13.28 -15.18 -7.07
N TYR A 43 -13.59 -14.13 -7.83
CA TYR A 43 -14.90 -13.98 -8.46
C TYR A 43 -15.12 -15.04 -9.55
N LEU A 44 -14.13 -15.31 -10.42
CA LEU A 44 -14.26 -16.29 -11.49
C LEU A 44 -14.39 -17.74 -10.98
N GLN A 45 -13.76 -18.07 -9.86
CA GLN A 45 -13.87 -19.38 -9.20
C GLN A 45 -15.15 -19.52 -8.35
N GLY A 46 -15.95 -18.44 -8.21
CA GLY A 46 -17.17 -18.45 -7.40
C GLY A 46 -16.91 -18.47 -5.89
N TRP A 47 -15.70 -18.13 -5.44
CA TRP A 47 -15.34 -18.10 -4.02
C TRP A 47 -15.90 -16.87 -3.32
N VAL A 48 -16.21 -15.83 -4.09
CA VAL A 48 -16.81 -14.59 -3.61
C VAL A 48 -18.01 -14.30 -4.50
N THR A 49 -19.19 -14.15 -3.89
CA THR A 49 -20.47 -13.99 -4.60
C THR A 49 -21.15 -12.63 -4.36
N GLY A 50 -20.51 -11.74 -3.60
CA GLY A 50 -21.01 -10.40 -3.25
C GLY A 50 -19.87 -9.48 -2.80
N THR A 51 -20.16 -8.37 -2.13
CA THR A 51 -19.14 -7.42 -1.63
C THR A 51 -18.48 -7.84 -0.31
N GLY A 52 -18.77 -9.06 0.17
CA GLY A 52 -18.23 -9.59 1.42
C GLY A 52 -16.79 -10.09 1.25
N GLY A 53 -15.91 -9.70 2.17
CA GLY A 53 -14.49 -10.08 2.18
C GLY A 53 -13.59 -8.99 1.59
N SER A 54 -12.31 -9.00 1.96
CA SER A 54 -11.31 -8.09 1.40
C SER A 54 -9.97 -8.79 1.21
N ILE A 55 -9.22 -8.34 0.22
CA ILE A 55 -7.84 -8.76 -0.02
C ILE A 55 -6.97 -7.58 0.36
N THR A 56 -6.00 -7.83 1.23
CA THR A 56 -5.10 -6.79 1.75
C THR A 56 -3.66 -7.25 1.56
N VAL A 57 -2.85 -6.44 0.89
CA VAL A 57 -1.44 -6.72 0.61
C VAL A 57 -0.60 -5.54 1.10
N LYS A 58 0.48 -5.85 1.83
CA LYS A 58 1.46 -4.83 2.23
C LYS A 58 2.45 -4.63 1.09
N ALA A 59 2.63 -3.38 0.65
CA ALA A 59 3.66 -3.03 -0.33
C ALA A 59 5.02 -3.06 0.36
N ASN A 60 5.78 -4.13 0.11
CA ASN A 60 7.08 -4.36 0.76
C ASN A 60 8.21 -3.65 0.01
N ASP A 61 8.23 -2.33 0.11
CA ASP A 61 9.35 -1.52 -0.40
C ASP A 61 10.48 -1.49 0.65
N PRO A 62 11.68 -2.03 0.35
CA PRO A 62 12.81 -2.00 1.29
C PRO A 62 13.36 -0.59 1.55
N ALA A 63 13.05 0.40 0.70
CA ALA A 63 13.40 1.79 0.92
C ALA A 63 12.47 2.49 1.93
N VAL A 64 11.32 1.88 2.25
CA VAL A 64 10.34 2.43 3.20
C VAL A 64 10.45 1.74 4.54
N LEU A 65 10.53 2.53 5.62
CA LEU A 65 10.55 2.00 6.99
C LEU A 65 9.30 1.16 7.26
N LEU A 66 9.44 0.05 7.98
CA LEU A 66 8.35 -0.89 8.24
C LEU A 66 7.07 -0.22 8.80
N ALA A 67 7.23 0.78 9.67
CA ALA A 67 6.12 1.52 10.27
C ALA A 67 5.38 2.45 9.29
N GLN A 68 5.96 2.73 8.13
CA GLN A 68 5.44 3.62 7.08
C GLN A 68 5.08 2.85 5.80
N GLN A 69 5.23 1.53 5.79
CA GLN A 69 4.87 0.72 4.62
C GLN A 69 3.37 0.83 4.33
N LEU A 70 3.07 0.90 3.04
CA LEU A 70 1.70 1.06 2.58
C LEU A 70 0.96 -0.28 2.53
N ILE A 71 -0.35 -0.17 2.65
CA ILE A 71 -1.26 -1.29 2.49
C ILE A 71 -2.16 -0.99 1.28
N VAL A 72 -2.19 -1.93 0.34
CA VAL A 72 -3.12 -1.92 -0.78
C VAL A 72 -4.25 -2.88 -0.45
N MET A 73 -5.49 -2.41 -0.56
CA MET A 73 -6.68 -3.20 -0.28
C MET A 73 -7.60 -3.25 -1.49
N SER A 74 -8.35 -4.34 -1.62
CA SER A 74 -9.45 -4.44 -2.59
C SER A 74 -10.48 -3.35 -2.33
N PRO A 75 -11.02 -2.69 -3.36
CA PRO A 75 -12.02 -1.65 -3.18
C PRO A 75 -13.30 -2.22 -2.51
N SER A 76 -13.91 -1.44 -1.63
CA SER A 76 -15.24 -1.74 -1.10
C SER A 76 -16.28 -1.56 -2.20
N GLY A 77 -17.15 -2.55 -2.41
CA GLY A 77 -18.28 -2.39 -3.33
C GLY A 77 -19.29 -1.39 -2.78
N ASN A 78 -19.66 -0.41 -3.60
CA ASN A 78 -20.69 0.60 -3.32
C ASN A 78 -21.73 0.56 -4.44
#